data_AF-A0A8H8DLM0-F1
#
_entry.id   AF-A0A8H8DLM0-F1
#
_cell.length_a   1.000
_cell.length_b   1.000
_cell.length_c   1.000
_cell.angle_alpha   90.00
_cell.angle_beta   90.00
_cell.angle_gamma   90.00
#
_symmetry.space_group_name_H-M   'P 1'
#
loop_
_entity.id
_entity.type
_entity.pdbx_description
1 polymer ?
#
loop_
_entity_poly.entity_id
_entity_poly.type
_entity_poly.pdbx_seq_one_letter_code
_entity_poly.pdbx_strand_id
1 'polypeptide(L)' 'MPDGADTYLHRVGRAGRFGTKGLAITFVSTPDDLEILNQVPEKFEVNISILPEDIASNQYSTFDRSKMPTAPILRVLGMF' A
#
# COMPACT_ATOMS: atom_id res chain seq x y z
N MET A 1 -8.79 -8.57 11.35
CA MET A 1 -9.41 -8.04 10.10
C MET A 1 -10.59 -7.12 10.44
N PRO A 2 -11.00 -6.12 9.64
CA PRO A 2 -12.27 -5.41 9.88
C PRO A 2 -13.46 -6.37 9.77
N ASP A 3 -14.56 -6.09 10.46
CA ASP A 3 -15.72 -6.99 10.60
C ASP A 3 -16.53 -7.23 9.30
N GLY A 4 -16.14 -6.60 8.18
CA GLY A 4 -16.81 -6.76 6.90
C GLY A 4 -16.14 -5.99 5.76
N ALA A 5 -16.50 -6.36 4.52
CA ALA A 5 -15.92 -5.82 3.29
C ALA A 5 -16.14 -4.30 3.12
N ASP A 6 -17.26 -3.76 3.59
CA ASP A 6 -17.55 -2.31 3.53
C ASP A 6 -16.61 -1.52 4.44
N THR A 7 -16.38 -1.99 5.66
CA THR A 7 -15.43 -1.41 6.61
C THR A 7 -14.00 -1.48 6.09
N TYR A 8 -13.67 -2.54 5.34
CA TYR A 8 -12.40 -2.63 4.63
C TYR A 8 -12.24 -1.49 3.63
N LEU A 9 -13.25 -1.28 2.77
CA LEU A 9 -13.23 -0.21 1.76
C LEU A 9 -13.19 1.19 2.40
N HIS A 10 -13.84 1.42 3.53
CA HIS A 10 -13.72 2.68 4.27
C HIS A 10 -12.30 2.93 4.81
N ARG A 11 -11.52 1.88 5.08
CA ARG A 11 -10.14 1.99 5.59
C ARG A 11 -9.12 2.19 4.47
N VAL A 12 -9.25 1.42 3.38
CA VAL A 12 -8.30 1.49 2.26
C VAL A 12 -8.68 2.55 1.24
N GLY A 13 -9.96 2.89 1.16
CA GLY A 13 -10.52 3.87 0.24
C GLY A 13 -10.04 5.28 0.59
N ARG A 14 -9.52 5.97 -0.42
CA ARG A 14 -9.14 7.38 -0.31
C ARG A 14 -10.21 8.26 -0.93
N ALA A 15 -10.76 9.19 -0.15
CA ALA A 15 -11.55 10.30 -0.69
C ALA A 15 -10.59 11.35 -1.30
N GLY A 16 -10.44 11.33 -2.62
CA GLY A 16 -9.34 12.01 -3.32
C GLY A 16 -9.42 13.54 -3.42
N ARG A 17 -8.25 14.21 -3.34
CA ARG A 17 -7.98 15.55 -3.90
C ARG A 17 -6.61 15.65 -4.62
N PHE A 18 -5.58 14.89 -4.21
CA PHE A 18 -4.31 14.72 -4.93
C PHE A 18 -3.70 13.33 -4.64
N GLY A 19 -3.15 12.67 -5.66
CA GLY A 19 -2.45 11.37 -5.55
C GLY A 19 -3.36 10.14 -5.47
N THR A 20 -3.50 9.41 -6.58
CA THR A 20 -4.36 8.22 -6.71
C THR A 20 -3.66 6.90 -6.40
N LYS A 21 -2.33 6.90 -6.32
CA LYS A 21 -1.52 5.71 -6.02
C LYS A 21 -1.39 5.51 -4.51
N GLY A 22 -1.52 4.26 -4.06
CA GLY A 22 -1.35 3.86 -2.67
C GLY A 22 -1.18 2.34 -2.56
N LEU A 23 -0.54 1.90 -1.48
CA LEU A 23 -0.37 0.48 -1.16
C LEU A 23 -1.13 0.18 0.13
N ALA A 24 -2.00 -0.82 0.11
CA ALA A 24 -2.69 -1.34 1.28
C ALA A 24 -2.17 -2.76 1.56
N ILE A 25 -1.69 -3.00 2.78
CA ILE A 25 -1.23 -4.32 3.23
C ILE A 25 -2.18 -4.78 4.32
N THR A 26 -2.71 -6.00 4.17
CA THR A 26 -3.66 -6.58 5.12
C THR A 26 -3.00 -7.76 5.80
N PHE A 27 -2.88 -7.72 7.13
CA PHE A 27 -2.40 -8.85 7.90
C PHE A 27 -3.57 -9.77 8.23
N VAL A 28 -3.35 -11.06 7.99
CA VAL A 28 -4.32 -12.13 8.21
C VAL A 28 -3.71 -13.07 9.24
N SER A 29 -4.40 -13.29 10.35
CA SER A 29 -3.91 -14.19 11.41
C SER A 29 -4.80 -15.38 11.67
N THR A 30 -6.10 -15.30 11.31
CA THR A 30 -7.08 -16.36 11.55
C THR A 30 -7.77 -16.79 10.25
N PRO A 31 -8.39 -17.99 10.21
CA PRO A 31 -9.20 -18.41 9.07
C PRO A 31 -10.42 -17.49 8.85
N ASP A 32 -11.04 -16.96 9.91
CA ASP A 32 -12.13 -15.98 9.79
C ASP A 32 -11.67 -14.69 9.08
N ASP A 33 -10.43 -14.24 9.33
CA ASP A 33 -9.86 -13.09 8.62
C ASP A 33 -9.74 -13.38 7.10
N LEU A 34 -9.41 -14.61 6.70
CA LEU A 34 -9.36 -15.02 5.29
C LEU A 34 -10.73 -15.00 4.64
N GLU A 35 -11.77 -15.46 5.34
CA GLU A 35 -13.13 -15.47 4.81
C GLU A 35 -13.61 -14.06 4.49
N ILE A 36 -13.38 -13.11 5.40
CA ILE A 36 -13.71 -11.70 5.17
C ILE A 36 -12.86 -11.13 4.02
N LEU A 37 -11.60 -11.56 3.88
CA LEU A 37 -10.71 -11.07 2.81
C LEU A 37 -11.19 -11.53 1.44
N ASN A 38 -11.67 -12.77 1.34
CA ASN A 38 -12.19 -13.35 0.11
C ASN A 38 -13.52 -12.72 -0.34
N GLN A 39 -14.29 -12.12 0.58
CA GLN A 39 -15.52 -11.39 0.24
C GLN A 39 -15.25 -10.04 -0.44
N VAL A 40 -14.08 -9.43 -0.23
CA VAL A 40 -13.74 -8.11 -0.79
C VAL A 40 -13.59 -8.14 -2.33
N PRO A 41 -12.81 -9.08 -2.93
CA PRO A 41 -12.69 -9.23 -4.37
C PRO A 41 -14.02 -9.44 -5.09
N GLU A 42 -14.91 -10.25 -4.50
CA GLU A 42 -16.20 -10.61 -5.08
C GLU A 42 -17.17 -9.42 -5.08
N LYS A 43 -17.16 -8.63 -4.00
CA LYS A 43 -18.09 -7.50 -3.84
C LYS A 43 -17.67 -6.24 -4.61
N PHE A 44 -16.37 -6.03 -4.80
CA PHE A 44 -15.84 -4.79 -5.37
C PHE A 44 -15.04 -4.99 -6.68
N GLU A 45 -15.00 -6.20 -7.23
CA GLU A 45 -14.27 -6.56 -8.45
C GLU A 45 -12.78 -6.15 -8.41
N VAL A 46 -12.15 -6.30 -7.24
CA VAL A 46 -10.74 -5.96 -7.02
C VAL A 46 -9.88 -7.20 -6.89
N ASN A 47 -8.67 -7.17 -7.47
CA ASN A 47 -7.71 -8.26 -7.31
C ASN A 47 -6.79 -7.99 -6.10
N ILE A 48 -6.86 -8.86 -5.08
CA ILE A 48 -5.95 -8.85 -3.93
C ILE A 48 -4.95 -9.97 -4.15
N SER A 49 -3.69 -9.61 -4.39
CA SER A 49 -2.58 -10.56 -4.54
C SER A 49 -1.74 -10.65 -3.27
N ILE A 50 -1.00 -11.74 -3.13
CA ILE A 50 -0.02 -11.91 -2.07
C ILE A 50 1.08 -10.84 -2.18
N LEU A 51 1.63 -10.44 -1.04
CA LEU A 51 2.72 -9.47 -1.00
C LEU A 51 3.97 -10.10 -1.69
N PRO A 52 4.49 -9.51 -2.78
CA PRO A 52 5.72 -9.99 -3.41
C PRO A 52 6.94 -9.65 -2.54
N GLU A 53 8.03 -10.40 -2.72
CA GLU A 53 9.30 -10.16 -2.01
C GLU A 53 9.91 -8.79 -2.36
N ASP A 54 9.76 -8.37 -3.63
CA ASP A 54 10.21 -7.08 -4.12
C ASP A 54 9.03 -6.13 -4.38
N ILE A 55 9.01 -5.00 -3.66
CA ILE A 55 7.99 -3.97 -3.82
C ILE A 55 8.61 -2.74 -4.50
N ALA A 56 8.26 -2.51 -5.77
CA ALA A 56 8.80 -1.40 -6.55
C ALA A 56 8.16 -0.05 -6.16
N SER A 57 8.88 0.79 -5.40
CA SER A 57 8.43 2.10 -4.88
C SER A 57 7.71 3.01 -5.88
N ASN A 58 8.05 2.95 -7.17
CA ASN A 58 7.46 3.75 -8.22
C ASN A 58 5.99 3.39 -8.56
N GLN A 59 5.53 2.20 -8.16
CA GLN A 59 4.17 1.73 -8.45
C GLN A 59 3.13 2.36 -7.52
N TYR A 60 3.50 2.69 -6.28
CA TYR A 60 2.58 3.20 -5.25
C TYR A 60 2.96 4.59 -4.73
N SER A 61 4.13 5.12 -5.09
CA SER A 61 4.52 6.49 -4.78
C SER A 61 4.22 7.42 -5.96
N THR A 62 3.63 8.57 -5.69
CA THR A 62 3.60 9.70 -6.66
C THR A 62 4.93 10.45 -6.69
N PHE A 63 5.80 10.17 -5.71
CA PHE A 63 7.08 10.79 -5.53
C PHE A 63 8.15 10.07 -6.35
N ASP A 64 8.50 10.65 -7.50
CA ASP A 64 9.57 10.15 -8.35
C ASP A 64 10.93 10.57 -7.78
N ARG A 65 11.63 9.61 -7.16
CA ARG A 65 12.96 9.82 -6.57
C ARG A 65 14.00 10.25 -7.60
N SER A 66 13.82 9.92 -8.89
CA SER A 66 14.73 10.34 -9.96
C SER A 66 14.61 11.82 -10.32
N LYS A 67 13.52 12.48 -9.89
CA LYS A 67 13.27 13.92 -10.10
C LYS A 67 13.60 14.78 -8.88
N MET A 68 14.12 14.20 -7.80
CA MET A 68 14.68 15.01 -6.72
C MET A 68 15.90 15.77 -7.24
N PRO A 69 16.00 17.10 -7.04
CA PRO A 69 17.26 17.78 -7.26
C PRO A 69 18.30 17.13 -6.35
N THR A 70 19.38 16.61 -6.93
CA THR A 70 20.57 16.17 -6.20
C THR A 70 21.25 17.41 -5.63
N ALA A 71 20.64 18.03 -4.61
CA ALA A 71 21.35 18.99 -3.80
C ALA A 71 22.51 18.22 -3.13
N PRO A 72 23.74 18.76 -3.14
CA PRO A 72 24.87 18.14 -2.46
C PRO A 72 24.65 18.32 -0.95
N ILE A 73 23.77 17.50 -0.38
CA ILE A 73 23.68 17.32 1.07
C ILE A 73 24.93 16.53 1.41
N LEU A 74 25.98 17.29 1.68
CA LEU A 74 27.11 16.98 2.53
C LEU A 74 27.14 15.51 2.95
N ARG A 75 27.73 14.67 2.09
CA ARG A 75 28.34 13.41 2.51
C ARG A 75 29.52 13.81 3.43
N VAL A 76 29.23 14.16 4.67
CA VAL A 76 30.16 13.88 5.77
C VAL A 76 30.07 12.36 5.96
N LEU A 77 30.82 11.70 5.09
CA LEU A 77 31.41 10.39 5.27
C LEU A 77 31.99 10.37 6.70
N GLY A 78 31.48 9.52 7.58
CA GLY A 78 32.14 8.25 7.84
C GLY A 78 33.53 8.47 8.46
N MET A 79 33.59 8.53 9.79
CA MET A 79 34.62 7.93 10.66
C MET A 79 34.38 8.38 12.12
N PHE A 80 33.42 7.74 12.80
CA PHE A 80 33.40 7.33 14.21
C PHE A 80 32.16 6.46 14.43
#